data_AF-A0A1D7QL67-F1
#
_entry.id   AF-A0A1D7QL67-F1
#
_cell.length_a   1.000
_cell.length_b   1.000
_cell.length_c   1.000
_cell.angle_alpha   90.00
_cell.angle_beta   90.00
_cell.angle_gamma   90.00
#
_symmetry.space_group_name_H-M   'P 1'
#
loop_
_entity.id
_entity.type
_entity.pdbx_description
1 polymer ?
#
loop_
_entity_poly.entity_id
_entity_poly.type
_entity_poly.pdbx_seq_one_letter_code
_entity_poly.pdbx_strand_id
1 'polypeptide(L)'
;MKKLLLSLITLSLLSCSKDGFEIQNEETQTKKNQLMYGFVNTPTVSDSNKVWQVGTNPWTIYGFYSSHTKKHMYSNSPLPSELPRTQPGQYYNFLERTLGAADDKVTGKGNMITAWFNINNEDLVLTTNPNEFNGQPGWKKDRDLGKSFLGSEEGSFPIYRYYRNSTSSHFYTRDKNELGDGNSGFVYEGVAFYLKESGPWEFRIQDGTFYKDINTGYYYIVMESQLRILESLEMIRRVFDFRPDTRYGLPGHPIIELDIQTIKGTRGPAISANAYLTQDVNTGMRYFNNPQNGRGNLKIIPNDVVFSRYNFHKDNVQKVTGTNNSRLQELKITY
;
A
#
# COMPACT_ATOMS: atom_id res chain seq x y z
N MET A 1 -45.84 69.87 20.23
CA MET A 1 -46.18 68.51 20.72
C MET A 1 -44.89 67.92 21.27
N LYS A 2 -44.63 68.13 22.57
CA LYS A 2 -44.62 67.11 23.64
C LYS A 2 -43.78 65.87 23.26
N LYS A 3 -42.72 65.46 23.95
CA LYS A 3 -42.05 65.89 25.20
C LYS A 3 -40.75 65.05 25.31
N LEU A 4 -39.66 65.68 25.80
CA LEU A 4 -38.71 65.16 26.82
C LEU A 4 -37.87 63.89 26.52
N LEU A 5 -36.62 63.71 26.97
CA LEU A 5 -35.67 64.53 27.72
C LEU A 5 -34.28 63.89 27.54
N LEU A 6 -33.29 64.78 27.51
CA LEU A 6 -31.84 64.66 27.53
C LEU A 6 -31.22 63.71 28.58
N SER A 7 -29.89 63.51 28.44
CA SER A 7 -28.88 63.36 29.53
C SER A 7 -28.58 61.91 29.97
N LEU A 8 -27.35 61.42 30.20
CA LEU A 8 -25.98 61.96 30.25
C LEU A 8 -25.02 60.75 30.51
N ILE A 9 -23.71 61.01 30.54
CA ILE A 9 -22.63 60.26 31.27
C ILE A 9 -21.76 59.27 30.45
N THR A 10 -20.67 59.84 29.97
CA THR A 10 -19.25 59.46 30.07
C THR A 10 -18.81 58.17 30.82
N LEU A 11 -17.86 57.49 30.17
CA LEU A 11 -16.64 56.81 30.69
C LEU A 11 -16.73 55.76 31.83
N SER A 12 -16.42 54.53 31.41
CA SER A 12 -15.33 53.68 31.93
C SER A 12 -15.52 52.80 33.18
N LEU A 13 -15.00 51.57 33.01
CA LEU A 13 -14.47 50.60 33.99
C LEU A 13 -15.41 49.59 34.68
N LEU A 14 -15.11 48.32 34.34
CA LEU A 14 -15.01 47.15 35.21
C LEU A 14 -16.28 46.68 35.95
N SER A 15 -16.85 45.58 35.46
CA SER A 15 -17.56 44.60 36.28
C SER A 15 -16.81 43.27 36.19
N CYS A 16 -16.33 42.80 37.33
CA CYS A 16 -15.46 41.62 37.49
C CYS A 16 -16.22 40.29 37.43
N SER A 17 -15.50 39.30 36.89
CA SER A 17 -15.46 37.89 37.31
C SER A 17 -16.73 37.04 37.10
N LYS A 18 -16.64 36.12 36.13
CA LYS A 18 -16.37 34.72 36.47
C LYS A 18 -15.96 33.91 35.23
N ASP A 19 -14.98 33.06 35.48
CA ASP A 19 -14.41 32.06 34.58
C ASP A 19 -15.47 31.20 33.90
N GLY A 20 -15.23 30.84 32.64
CA GLY A 20 -16.04 29.81 31.99
C GLY A 20 -15.85 29.71 30.49
N PHE A 21 -14.89 28.89 30.10
CA PHE A 21 -14.85 28.15 28.83
C PHE A 21 -14.52 28.93 27.54
N GLU A 22 -13.23 29.09 27.30
CA GLU A 22 -12.69 28.73 25.98
C GLU A 22 -12.96 27.24 25.75
N ILE A 23 -13.68 26.89 24.67
CA ILE A 23 -13.48 25.59 24.02
C ILE A 23 -12.81 25.86 22.68
N GLN A 24 -11.48 25.85 22.73
CA GLN A 24 -10.69 25.35 21.64
C GLN A 24 -11.17 23.91 21.37
N ASN A 25 -11.87 23.69 20.26
CA ASN A 25 -12.20 22.34 19.79
C ASN A 25 -10.97 21.72 19.09
N GLU A 26 -9.87 21.59 19.83
CA GLU A 26 -8.63 20.96 19.37
C GLU A 26 -8.46 19.50 19.85
N GLU A 27 -9.36 18.91 20.64
CA GLU A 27 -9.11 17.57 21.23
C GLU A 27 -10.12 16.44 20.92
N THR A 28 -11.16 16.66 20.11
CA THR A 28 -12.24 15.66 19.98
C THR A 28 -12.30 14.89 18.66
N GLN A 29 -11.44 15.18 17.68
CA GLN A 29 -11.35 14.39 16.43
C GLN A 29 -10.18 13.39 16.40
N THR A 30 -9.26 13.44 17.36
CA THR A 30 -8.07 12.58 17.41
C THR A 30 -8.31 11.19 18.02
N LYS A 31 -9.46 10.95 18.66
CA LYS A 31 -9.72 9.70 19.41
C LYS A 31 -10.73 8.72 18.80
N LYS A 32 -11.37 9.02 17.67
CA LYS A 32 -12.39 8.13 17.08
C LYS A 32 -12.02 7.36 15.81
N ASN A 33 -10.82 7.57 15.24
CA ASN A 33 -10.38 6.83 14.03
C ASN A 33 -9.01 6.13 14.15
N GLN A 34 -8.39 6.08 15.34
CA GLN A 34 -7.29 5.15 15.64
C GLN A 34 -7.82 3.79 16.12
N LEU A 35 -8.86 3.26 15.46
CA LEU A 35 -9.31 1.90 15.71
C LEU A 35 -8.27 0.91 15.13
N MET A 36 -7.25 0.64 15.96
CA MET A 36 -6.98 -0.69 16.47
C MET A 36 -6.35 -1.71 15.49
N TYR A 37 -5.17 -1.38 14.94
CA TYR A 37 -4.37 -2.32 14.14
C TYR A 37 -3.16 -2.93 14.88
N GLY A 38 -2.99 -2.68 16.19
CA GLY A 38 -1.86 -3.15 16.99
C GLY A 38 -2.23 -3.49 18.45
N PHE A 39 -1.24 -3.85 19.28
CA PHE A 39 -1.45 -4.13 20.70
C PHE A 39 -1.81 -2.86 21.47
N VAL A 40 -2.62 -2.97 22.52
CA VAL A 40 -2.82 -1.87 23.50
C VAL A 40 -1.49 -1.73 24.25
N ASN A 41 -0.86 -0.55 24.20
CA ASN A 41 0.53 -0.24 24.62
C ASN A 41 1.62 -0.35 23.54
N THR A 42 1.25 -0.38 22.26
CA THR A 42 2.22 -0.05 21.20
C THR A 42 2.40 1.48 21.21
N PRO A 43 3.61 2.03 21.40
CA PRO A 43 3.84 3.47 21.22
C PRO A 43 3.35 3.89 19.83
N THR A 44 2.90 5.13 19.68
CA THR A 44 2.62 5.71 18.35
C THR A 44 3.81 5.40 17.44
N VAL A 45 3.56 4.63 16.38
CA VAL A 45 4.60 4.21 15.46
C VAL A 45 5.07 5.45 14.72
N SER A 46 6.21 6.00 15.12
CA SER A 46 6.96 6.97 14.34
C SER A 46 7.13 6.43 12.91
N ASP A 47 7.01 7.28 11.89
CA ASP A 47 7.26 6.90 10.50
C ASP A 47 8.64 6.23 10.29
N SER A 48 9.57 6.44 11.22
CA SER A 48 10.89 5.79 11.27
C SER A 48 10.86 4.29 11.57
N ASN A 49 9.74 3.73 12.04
CA ASN A 49 9.62 2.33 12.46
C ASN A 49 8.94 1.43 11.43
N LYS A 50 8.84 1.86 10.17
CA LYS A 50 8.23 1.04 9.11
C LYS A 50 9.22 -0.04 8.66
N VAL A 51 8.69 -1.20 8.30
CA VAL A 51 9.39 -2.23 7.51
C VAL A 51 8.83 -2.17 6.10
N TRP A 52 9.70 -2.14 5.12
CA TRP A 52 9.35 -2.01 3.73
C TRP A 52 10.23 -2.89 2.86
N GLN A 53 9.74 -3.12 1.65
CA GLN A 53 10.52 -3.75 0.60
C GLN A 53 10.52 -2.83 -0.61
N VAL A 54 11.63 -2.87 -1.32
CA VAL A 54 11.75 -2.24 -2.63
C VAL A 54 11.28 -3.24 -3.67
N GLY A 55 10.22 -2.90 -4.39
CA GLY A 55 9.72 -3.64 -5.54
C GLY A 55 9.81 -2.83 -6.83
N THR A 56 9.42 -3.47 -7.94
CA THR A 56 9.11 -2.76 -9.18
C THR A 56 7.84 -1.93 -8.97
N ASN A 57 7.86 -0.66 -9.35
CA ASN A 57 6.67 0.18 -9.32
C ASN A 57 5.56 -0.46 -10.20
N PRO A 58 4.35 -0.75 -9.68
CA PRO A 58 3.28 -1.45 -10.40
C PRO A 58 2.62 -0.57 -11.46
N TRP A 59 2.94 0.73 -11.43
CA TRP A 59 2.51 1.71 -12.41
C TRP A 59 3.57 1.92 -13.47
N THR A 60 4.64 1.11 -13.47
CA THR A 60 5.64 1.09 -14.55
C THR A 60 4.98 0.63 -15.82
N ILE A 61 5.10 1.41 -16.90
CA ILE A 61 4.59 1.06 -18.22
C ILE A 61 5.77 0.49 -19.04
N TYR A 62 5.66 -0.78 -19.38
CA TYR A 62 6.59 -1.52 -20.22
C TYR A 62 6.10 -1.49 -21.66
N GLY A 63 7.04 -1.29 -22.59
CA GLY A 63 6.83 -1.39 -24.04
C GLY A 63 7.45 -2.67 -24.58
N PHE A 64 6.69 -3.37 -25.40
CA PHE A 64 7.06 -4.62 -26.03
C PHE A 64 6.99 -4.48 -27.54
N TYR A 65 7.90 -5.14 -28.25
CA TYR A 65 7.83 -5.27 -29.70
C TYR A 65 7.42 -6.69 -30.08
N SER A 66 6.38 -6.82 -30.91
CA SER A 66 5.99 -8.10 -31.51
C SER A 66 6.71 -8.31 -32.82
N SER A 67 7.53 -9.34 -32.93
CA SER A 67 8.12 -9.70 -34.22
C SER A 67 7.11 -10.31 -35.19
N HIS A 68 5.95 -10.76 -34.70
CA HIS A 68 4.86 -11.30 -35.51
C HIS A 68 4.03 -10.20 -36.16
N THR A 69 3.46 -9.30 -35.36
CA THR A 69 2.56 -8.24 -35.87
C THR A 69 3.32 -7.00 -36.35
N LYS A 70 4.61 -6.89 -36.00
CA LYS A 70 5.45 -5.70 -36.23
C LYS A 70 4.92 -4.45 -35.52
N LYS A 71 4.24 -4.63 -34.38
CA LYS A 71 3.64 -3.56 -33.58
C LYS A 71 4.25 -3.48 -32.20
N HIS A 72 4.06 -2.31 -31.57
CA HIS A 72 4.40 -2.11 -30.17
C HIS A 72 3.17 -2.29 -29.31
N MET A 73 3.35 -2.99 -28.20
CA MET A 73 2.33 -3.25 -27.19
C MET A 73 2.82 -2.73 -25.85
N TYR A 74 1.90 -2.42 -24.94
CA TYR A 74 2.23 -1.78 -23.67
C TYR A 74 1.42 -2.40 -22.53
N SER A 75 2.05 -2.55 -21.37
CA SER A 75 1.43 -3.11 -20.17
C SER A 75 2.08 -2.55 -18.93
N ASN A 76 1.36 -2.57 -17.81
CA ASN A 76 1.94 -2.33 -16.50
C ASN A 76 2.52 -3.60 -15.84
N SER A 77 2.52 -4.72 -16.57
CA SER A 77 3.21 -5.95 -16.19
C SER A 77 4.40 -6.20 -17.12
N PRO A 78 5.55 -6.67 -16.60
CA PRO A 78 6.70 -7.05 -17.42
C PRO A 78 6.49 -8.39 -18.15
N LEU A 79 5.36 -9.08 -17.93
CA LEU A 79 5.08 -10.39 -18.50
C LEU A 79 4.43 -10.28 -19.89
N PRO A 80 5.08 -10.74 -20.98
CA PRO A 80 4.49 -10.70 -22.32
C PRO A 80 3.20 -11.51 -22.46
N SER A 81 2.97 -12.48 -21.58
CA SER A 81 1.75 -13.30 -21.53
C SER A 81 0.50 -12.53 -21.10
N GLU A 82 0.68 -11.35 -20.50
CA GLU A 82 -0.44 -10.49 -20.08
C GLU A 82 -0.89 -9.50 -21.15
N LEU A 83 -0.22 -9.45 -22.31
CA LEU A 83 -0.61 -8.56 -23.40
C LEU A 83 -1.89 -9.05 -24.09
N PRO A 84 -2.77 -8.14 -24.54
CA PRO A 84 -3.95 -8.52 -25.30
C PRO A 84 -3.58 -9.13 -26.65
N ARG A 85 -4.39 -10.07 -27.13
CA ARG A 85 -4.21 -10.79 -28.40
C ARG A 85 -5.55 -11.31 -28.93
N THR A 86 -5.67 -11.47 -30.25
CA THR A 86 -6.89 -11.99 -30.87
C THR A 86 -6.86 -13.50 -31.09
N GLN A 87 -5.68 -14.11 -31.19
CA GLN A 87 -5.51 -15.55 -31.41
C GLN A 87 -4.68 -16.20 -30.30
N PRO A 88 -4.91 -17.50 -30.01
CA PRO A 88 -3.99 -18.28 -29.20
C PRO A 88 -2.71 -18.60 -30.00
N GLY A 89 -1.53 -18.38 -29.42
CA GLY A 89 -0.25 -18.67 -30.10
C GLY A 89 0.92 -17.83 -29.63
N GLN A 90 2.08 -18.03 -30.26
CA GLN A 90 3.31 -17.27 -30.02
C GLN A 90 3.27 -15.95 -30.80
N TYR A 91 3.11 -14.84 -30.09
CA TYR A 91 3.17 -13.48 -30.66
C TYR A 91 4.59 -12.91 -30.65
N TYR A 92 5.56 -13.65 -30.08
CA TYR A 92 6.97 -13.28 -29.95
C TYR A 92 7.14 -11.81 -29.54
N ASN A 93 6.58 -11.50 -28.37
CA ASN A 93 6.67 -10.19 -27.75
C ASN A 93 7.96 -10.12 -26.92
N PHE A 94 8.83 -9.20 -27.29
CA PHE A 94 10.08 -8.94 -26.57
C PHE A 94 9.92 -7.67 -25.76
N LEU A 95 10.28 -7.72 -24.48
CA LEU A 95 10.39 -6.51 -23.68
C LEU A 95 11.48 -5.63 -24.30
N GLU A 96 11.09 -4.46 -24.79
CA GLU A 96 11.97 -3.57 -25.54
C GLU A 96 12.36 -2.35 -24.71
N ARG A 97 11.41 -1.80 -23.95
CA ARG A 97 11.59 -0.53 -23.24
C ARG A 97 10.76 -0.43 -21.97
N THR A 98 11.21 0.45 -21.09
CA THR A 98 10.40 0.98 -19.99
C THR A 98 10.12 2.44 -20.28
N LEU A 99 8.85 2.82 -20.40
CA LEU A 99 8.47 4.22 -20.68
C LEU A 99 8.66 5.10 -19.44
N GLY A 100 8.42 4.55 -18.25
CA GLY A 100 8.41 5.26 -16.98
C GLY A 100 7.33 4.68 -16.07
N ALA A 101 7.04 5.34 -14.95
CA ALA A 101 5.94 5.00 -14.07
C ALA A 101 4.87 6.10 -14.03
N ALA A 102 3.62 5.67 -14.04
CA ALA A 102 2.46 6.54 -13.79
C ALA A 102 2.27 6.77 -12.28
N ASP A 103 1.42 7.73 -11.94
CA ASP A 103 0.99 8.01 -10.58
C ASP A 103 -0.11 7.02 -10.12
N ASP A 104 -0.35 6.97 -8.82
CA ASP A 104 -1.33 6.06 -8.21
C ASP A 104 -2.73 6.26 -8.81
N LYS A 105 -3.40 5.14 -9.14
CA LYS A 105 -4.72 5.17 -9.78
C LYS A 105 -5.80 5.87 -8.93
N VAL A 106 -5.67 5.87 -7.61
CA VAL A 106 -6.62 6.45 -6.66
C VAL A 106 -6.20 7.88 -6.33
N THR A 107 -4.99 8.04 -5.78
CA THR A 107 -4.53 9.31 -5.21
C THR A 107 -3.89 10.25 -6.22
N GLY A 108 -3.54 9.76 -7.41
CA GLY A 108 -2.85 10.57 -8.41
C GLY A 108 -3.67 11.75 -8.91
N LYS A 109 -2.98 12.79 -9.38
CA LYS A 109 -3.60 14.09 -9.69
C LYS A 109 -4.04 14.26 -11.13
N GLY A 110 -3.37 13.62 -12.10
CA GLY A 110 -3.74 13.75 -13.51
C GLY A 110 -4.80 12.75 -13.99
N ASN A 111 -5.02 12.76 -15.29
CA ASN A 111 -6.00 11.89 -15.94
C ASN A 111 -5.53 10.43 -15.99
N MET A 112 -6.47 9.49 -15.90
CA MET A 112 -6.17 8.06 -16.02
C MET A 112 -5.58 7.74 -17.40
N ILE A 113 -4.43 7.09 -17.44
CA ILE A 113 -3.88 6.51 -18.67
C ILE A 113 -4.57 5.17 -18.90
N THR A 114 -5.22 5.03 -20.04
CA THR A 114 -5.99 3.85 -20.42
C THR A 114 -5.41 3.21 -21.67
N ALA A 115 -5.28 1.88 -21.66
CA ALA A 115 -4.89 1.09 -22.82
C ALA A 115 -6.12 0.60 -23.58
N TRP A 116 -6.12 0.78 -24.90
CA TRP A 116 -7.20 0.41 -25.81
C TRP A 116 -6.65 -0.48 -26.90
N PHE A 117 -7.17 -1.69 -27.02
CA PHE A 117 -6.77 -2.68 -28.00
C PHE A 117 -7.80 -2.76 -29.13
N ASN A 118 -7.34 -2.71 -30.38
CA ASN A 118 -8.20 -2.90 -31.53
C ASN A 118 -8.16 -4.36 -31.99
N ILE A 119 -9.29 -5.06 -31.91
CA ILE A 119 -9.36 -6.49 -32.23
C ILE A 119 -9.28 -6.80 -33.72
N ASN A 120 -9.43 -5.81 -34.60
CA ASN A 120 -9.43 -6.04 -36.05
C ASN A 120 -8.02 -5.92 -36.63
N ASN A 121 -7.19 -5.03 -36.08
CA ASN A 121 -5.85 -4.79 -36.58
C ASN A 121 -4.75 -5.03 -35.53
N GLU A 122 -5.09 -5.35 -34.28
CA GLU A 122 -4.15 -5.59 -33.17
C GLU A 122 -3.27 -4.40 -32.80
N ASP A 123 -3.74 -3.17 -33.04
CA ASP A 123 -3.12 -1.97 -32.50
C ASP A 123 -3.44 -1.79 -31.00
N LEU A 124 -2.52 -1.16 -30.27
CA LEU A 124 -2.71 -0.79 -28.87
C LEU A 124 -2.40 0.69 -28.66
N VAL A 125 -3.39 1.42 -28.15
CA VAL A 125 -3.29 2.86 -27.91
C VAL A 125 -3.38 3.15 -26.42
N LEU A 126 -2.44 3.96 -25.95
CA LEU A 126 -2.48 4.59 -24.64
C LEU A 126 -3.03 6.01 -24.78
N THR A 127 -4.09 6.33 -24.04
CA THR A 127 -4.67 7.68 -24.02
C THR A 127 -5.16 8.07 -22.63
N THR A 128 -5.08 9.36 -22.33
CA THR A 128 -5.71 9.99 -21.16
C THR A 128 -7.12 10.51 -21.46
N ASN A 129 -7.54 10.45 -22.73
CA ASN A 129 -8.88 10.80 -23.20
C ASN A 129 -9.54 9.57 -23.86
N PRO A 130 -10.20 8.70 -23.07
CA PRO A 130 -10.78 7.46 -23.58
C PRO A 130 -11.89 7.66 -24.62
N ASN A 131 -12.46 8.86 -24.72
CA ASN A 131 -13.50 9.17 -25.70
C ASN A 131 -12.98 9.11 -27.15
N GLU A 132 -11.66 9.12 -27.37
CA GLU A 132 -11.04 8.89 -28.69
C GLU A 132 -11.41 7.52 -29.27
N PHE A 133 -11.61 6.50 -28.41
CA PHE A 133 -11.78 5.10 -28.85
C PHE A 133 -13.03 4.43 -28.28
N ASN A 134 -13.64 4.99 -27.24
CA ASN A 134 -14.85 4.43 -26.66
C ASN A 134 -16.00 4.42 -27.67
N GLY A 135 -16.59 3.23 -27.90
CA GLY A 135 -17.66 3.04 -28.87
C GLY A 135 -17.21 2.96 -30.33
N GLN A 136 -15.92 3.15 -30.64
CA GLN A 136 -15.40 3.02 -31.99
C GLN A 136 -15.32 1.53 -32.41
N PRO A 137 -15.64 1.19 -33.67
CA PRO A 137 -15.57 -0.20 -34.14
C PRO A 137 -14.21 -0.86 -33.93
N GLY A 138 -14.20 -2.06 -33.35
CA GLY A 138 -13.00 -2.85 -33.08
C GLY A 138 -12.21 -2.45 -31.84
N TRP A 139 -12.40 -1.23 -31.30
CA TRP A 139 -11.69 -0.79 -30.11
C TRP A 139 -12.34 -1.31 -28.83
N LYS A 140 -11.51 -1.88 -27.95
CA LYS A 140 -11.90 -2.35 -26.61
C LYS A 140 -10.90 -1.84 -25.60
N LYS A 141 -11.40 -1.34 -24.48
CA LYS A 141 -10.54 -0.99 -23.34
C LYS A 141 -9.90 -2.29 -22.80
N ASP A 142 -8.58 -2.29 -22.69
CA ASP A 142 -7.80 -3.41 -22.17
C ASP A 142 -7.55 -3.24 -20.66
N ARG A 143 -6.92 -2.14 -20.24
CA ARG A 143 -6.63 -1.87 -18.82
C ARG A 143 -6.43 -0.39 -18.48
N ASP A 144 -6.45 -0.11 -17.18
CA ASP A 144 -5.99 1.15 -16.59
C ASP A 144 -4.53 1.00 -16.15
N LEU A 145 -3.68 1.97 -16.51
CA LEU A 145 -2.22 1.91 -16.28
C LEU A 145 -1.73 2.81 -15.15
N GLY A 146 -2.63 3.56 -14.49
CA GLY A 146 -2.30 4.59 -13.51
C GLY A 146 -2.63 5.99 -14.03
N LYS A 147 -2.51 7.01 -13.18
CA LYS A 147 -2.79 8.39 -13.58
C LYS A 147 -1.54 9.07 -14.14
N SER A 148 -1.70 9.89 -15.17
CA SER A 148 -0.62 10.75 -15.66
C SER A 148 -0.20 11.75 -14.58
N PHE A 149 1.07 12.14 -14.59
CA PHE A 149 1.50 13.37 -13.92
C PHE A 149 1.00 14.61 -14.68
N LEU A 150 1.00 15.76 -14.04
CA LEU A 150 0.56 17.04 -14.61
C LEU A 150 1.63 17.68 -15.52
N GLY A 151 2.86 17.15 -15.51
CA GLY A 151 4.00 17.66 -16.28
C GLY A 151 4.73 18.84 -15.63
N SER A 152 4.11 19.54 -14.69
CA SER A 152 4.74 20.58 -13.86
C SER A 152 5.45 20.03 -12.62
N GLU A 153 5.33 18.73 -12.36
CA GLU A 153 5.88 18.07 -11.18
C GLU A 153 7.35 17.71 -11.40
N GLU A 154 8.16 17.90 -10.36
CA GLU A 154 9.59 17.60 -10.40
C GLU A 154 9.85 16.14 -10.80
N GLY A 155 10.78 15.96 -11.75
CA GLY A 155 11.15 14.64 -12.28
C GLY A 155 10.14 14.02 -13.24
N SER A 156 9.03 14.70 -13.56
CA SER A 156 8.13 14.25 -14.62
C SER A 156 8.67 14.60 -16.01
N PHE A 157 8.40 13.73 -16.98
CA PHE A 157 8.81 13.88 -18.36
C PHE A 157 7.69 13.46 -19.33
N PRO A 158 7.63 14.06 -20.53
CA PRO A 158 6.60 13.76 -21.52
C PRO A 158 6.82 12.39 -22.17
N ILE A 159 5.71 11.74 -22.54
CA ILE A 159 5.68 10.60 -23.45
C ILE A 159 5.06 11.05 -24.77
N TYR A 160 5.83 10.90 -25.83
CA TYR A 160 5.48 11.27 -27.19
C TYR A 160 4.77 10.11 -27.88
N ARG A 161 3.64 10.40 -28.54
CA ARG A 161 2.87 9.44 -29.34
C ARG A 161 3.13 9.65 -30.82
N TYR A 162 3.27 8.54 -31.54
CA TYR A 162 3.44 8.51 -32.98
C TYR A 162 2.50 7.48 -33.61
N TYR A 163 2.03 7.76 -34.81
CA TYR A 163 1.19 6.83 -35.58
C TYR A 163 1.85 6.46 -36.91
N ARG A 164 1.85 5.17 -37.25
CA ARG A 164 2.30 4.67 -38.56
C ARG A 164 1.15 4.09 -39.34
N ASN A 165 0.82 4.73 -40.47
CA ASN A 165 -0.32 4.35 -41.29
C ASN A 165 -0.15 2.97 -41.96
N SER A 166 1.05 2.63 -42.42
CA SER A 166 1.30 1.38 -43.17
C SER A 166 1.04 0.11 -42.35
N THR A 167 1.17 0.19 -41.03
CA THR A 167 0.95 -0.93 -40.11
C THR A 167 -0.27 -0.71 -39.21
N SER A 168 -0.94 0.45 -39.32
CA SER A 168 -1.97 0.91 -38.38
C SER A 168 -1.55 0.67 -36.93
N SER A 169 -0.46 1.29 -36.52
CA SER A 169 0.15 1.05 -35.21
C SER A 169 0.61 2.31 -34.52
N HIS A 170 0.37 2.41 -33.22
CA HIS A 170 0.89 3.48 -32.38
C HIS A 170 2.22 3.11 -31.72
N PHE A 171 3.04 4.12 -31.50
CA PHE A 171 4.34 4.02 -30.85
C PHE A 171 4.50 5.14 -29.83
N TYR A 172 5.17 4.82 -28.72
CA TYR A 172 5.38 5.71 -27.60
C TYR A 172 6.85 5.73 -27.19
N THR A 173 7.38 6.92 -26.98
CA THR A 173 8.73 7.10 -26.46
C THR A 173 8.84 8.33 -25.56
N ARG A 174 9.77 8.29 -24.60
CA ARG A 174 10.20 9.45 -23.82
C ARG A 174 11.29 10.27 -24.52
N ASP A 175 11.97 9.70 -25.53
CA ASP A 175 13.04 10.36 -26.26
C ASP A 175 12.53 10.83 -27.62
N LYS A 176 12.27 12.14 -27.73
CA LYS A 176 11.83 12.74 -29.00
C LYS A 176 12.87 12.56 -30.11
N ASN A 177 14.14 12.33 -29.79
CA ASN A 177 15.19 12.18 -30.79
C ASN A 177 15.09 10.87 -31.57
N GLU A 178 14.35 9.86 -31.08
CA GLU A 178 14.15 8.60 -31.81
C GLU A 178 13.48 8.82 -33.18
N LEU A 179 12.51 9.75 -33.26
CA LEU A 179 11.69 9.96 -34.46
C LEU A 179 11.53 11.44 -34.85
N GLY A 180 11.97 12.39 -34.03
CA GLY A 180 11.78 13.81 -34.27
C GLY A 180 10.29 14.16 -34.43
N ASP A 181 9.96 14.95 -35.47
CA ASP A 181 8.58 15.25 -35.85
C ASP A 181 7.97 14.18 -36.79
N GLY A 182 8.73 13.12 -37.09
CA GLY A 182 8.32 11.99 -37.91
C GLY A 182 9.49 11.34 -38.64
N ASN A 183 9.58 10.01 -38.59
CA ASN A 183 10.60 9.23 -39.29
C ASN A 183 10.11 7.79 -39.54
N SER A 184 10.65 7.10 -40.55
CA SER A 184 10.31 5.69 -40.86
C SER A 184 8.81 5.41 -41.03
N GLY A 185 8.05 6.40 -41.52
CA GLY A 185 6.60 6.32 -41.71
C GLY A 185 5.76 6.57 -40.45
N PHE A 186 6.39 6.87 -39.31
CA PHE A 186 5.73 7.39 -38.13
C PHE A 186 5.50 8.89 -38.26
N VAL A 187 4.31 9.34 -37.90
CA VAL A 187 3.90 10.75 -37.81
C VAL A 187 3.74 11.10 -36.34
N TYR A 188 4.34 12.22 -35.92
CA TYR A 188 4.22 12.71 -34.56
C TYR A 188 2.79 13.21 -34.26
N GLU A 189 2.21 12.77 -33.15
CA GLU A 189 0.84 13.14 -32.74
C GLU A 189 0.80 14.03 -31.49
N GLY A 190 1.95 14.30 -30.86
CA GLY A 190 2.03 15.13 -29.67
C GLY A 190 2.49 14.39 -28.41
N VAL A 191 2.43 15.11 -27.29
CA VAL A 191 2.61 14.53 -25.96
C VAL A 191 1.30 13.86 -25.54
N ALA A 192 1.32 12.56 -25.27
CA ALA A 192 0.14 11.81 -24.85
C ALA A 192 -0.13 11.95 -23.34
N PHE A 193 0.93 11.94 -22.52
CA PHE A 193 0.87 12.02 -21.06
C PHE A 193 2.28 12.22 -20.48
N TYR A 194 2.36 12.38 -19.16
CA TYR A 194 3.62 12.54 -18.42
C TYR A 194 3.82 11.39 -17.43
N LEU A 195 5.04 10.86 -17.38
CA LEU A 195 5.48 9.83 -16.44
C LEU A 195 6.63 10.36 -15.58
N LYS A 196 6.98 9.63 -14.52
CA LYS A 196 8.25 9.80 -13.80
C LYS A 196 9.14 8.59 -14.03
N GLU A 197 10.39 8.68 -13.59
CA GLU A 197 11.26 7.51 -13.56
C GLU A 197 10.59 6.39 -12.77
N SER A 198 10.68 5.16 -13.28
CA SER A 198 10.31 3.98 -12.51
C SER A 198 11.36 3.77 -11.43
N GLY A 199 11.23 4.54 -10.34
CA GLY A 199 12.06 4.39 -9.16
C GLY A 199 11.71 3.09 -8.42
N PRO A 200 12.63 2.58 -7.59
CA PRO A 200 12.32 1.52 -6.65
C PRO A 200 11.09 1.91 -5.82
N TRP A 201 10.01 1.13 -5.91
CA TRP A 201 8.81 1.43 -5.14
C TRP A 201 8.91 0.79 -3.77
N GLU A 202 9.00 1.64 -2.75
CA GLU A 202 8.94 1.21 -1.36
C GLU A 202 7.49 0.96 -0.98
N PHE A 203 7.15 -0.30 -0.73
CA PHE A 203 5.85 -0.64 -0.14
C PHE A 203 6.04 -1.11 1.30
N ARG A 204 5.16 -0.60 2.17
CA ARG A 204 5.13 -0.99 3.57
C ARG A 204 4.66 -2.44 3.68
N ILE A 205 5.39 -3.23 4.42
CA ILE A 205 5.00 -4.59 4.76
C ILE A 205 4.04 -4.55 5.94
N GLN A 206 2.97 -5.35 5.84
CA GLN A 206 1.94 -5.38 6.87
C GLN A 206 2.36 -6.23 8.07
N ASP A 207 1.91 -5.81 9.25
CA ASP A 207 2.00 -6.62 10.47
C ASP A 207 1.30 -7.98 10.28
N GLY A 208 1.92 -9.04 10.77
CA GLY A 208 1.46 -10.42 10.59
C GLY A 208 2.04 -11.15 9.37
N THR A 209 2.94 -10.50 8.63
CA THR A 209 3.66 -11.15 7.52
C THR A 209 4.83 -11.98 8.06
N PHE A 210 4.91 -13.23 7.63
CA PHE A 210 5.96 -14.18 8.04
C PHE A 210 6.95 -14.45 6.91
N TYR A 211 8.22 -14.58 7.28
CA TYR A 211 9.31 -14.87 6.36
C TYR A 211 10.16 -16.02 6.85
N LYS A 212 10.78 -16.75 5.91
CA LYS A 212 11.90 -17.63 6.16
C LYS A 212 13.05 -17.16 5.28
N ASP A 213 14.18 -16.83 5.90
CA ASP A 213 15.37 -16.42 5.18
C ASP A 213 15.98 -17.62 4.44
N ILE A 214 16.14 -17.50 3.12
CA ILE A 214 16.72 -18.58 2.30
C ILE A 214 18.19 -18.82 2.60
N ASN A 215 18.89 -17.80 3.13
CA ASN A 215 20.33 -17.86 3.38
C ASN A 215 20.64 -18.50 4.74
N THR A 216 19.91 -18.11 5.80
CA THR A 216 20.17 -18.58 7.18
C THR A 216 19.18 -19.65 7.66
N GLY A 217 18.02 -19.79 7.03
CA GLY A 217 16.93 -20.64 7.50
C GLY A 217 16.15 -20.07 8.69
N TYR A 218 16.49 -18.87 9.16
CA TYR A 218 15.78 -18.24 10.27
C TYR A 218 14.39 -17.74 9.86
N TYR A 219 13.48 -17.77 10.83
CA TYR A 219 12.11 -17.31 10.66
C TYR A 219 11.93 -15.91 11.25
N TYR A 220 11.10 -15.11 10.58
CA TYR A 220 10.81 -13.74 10.98
C TYR A 220 9.31 -13.45 10.92
N ILE A 221 8.88 -12.49 11.72
CA ILE A 221 7.55 -11.87 11.63
C ILE A 221 7.69 -10.34 11.59
N VAL A 222 6.83 -9.68 10.84
CA VAL A 222 6.59 -8.24 11.02
C VAL A 222 5.58 -8.05 12.14
N MET A 223 6.03 -7.49 13.25
CA MET A 223 5.21 -7.23 14.43
C MET A 223 5.51 -5.86 15.01
N GLU A 224 4.44 -5.06 15.17
CA GLU A 224 4.51 -3.66 15.59
C GLU A 224 5.38 -2.83 14.64
N SER A 225 5.20 -3.06 13.34
CA SER A 225 5.97 -2.49 12.23
C SER A 225 7.46 -2.82 12.23
N GLN A 226 7.94 -3.69 13.13
CA GLN A 226 9.33 -4.11 13.17
C GLN A 226 9.50 -5.55 12.67
N LEU A 227 10.61 -5.82 12.02
CA LEU A 227 10.97 -7.17 11.60
C LEU A 227 11.70 -7.86 12.74
N ARG A 228 11.14 -8.95 13.27
CA ARG A 228 11.61 -9.65 14.46
C ARG A 228 11.91 -11.11 14.15
N ILE A 229 13.04 -11.59 14.65
CA ILE A 229 13.44 -13.00 14.58
C ILE A 229 12.51 -13.84 15.47
N LEU A 230 12.18 -15.05 15.04
CA LEU A 230 11.49 -16.07 15.82
C LEU A 230 12.51 -17.11 16.27
N GLU A 231 12.80 -17.18 17.58
CA GLU A 231 13.96 -17.92 18.09
C GLU A 231 13.89 -19.44 17.95
N SER A 232 12.70 -20.04 17.92
CA SER A 232 12.57 -21.49 17.82
C SER A 232 11.30 -21.95 17.11
N LEU A 233 11.40 -23.08 16.41
CA LEU A 233 10.28 -23.70 15.71
C LEU A 233 9.17 -24.18 16.67
N GLU A 234 9.55 -24.58 17.88
CA GLU A 234 8.59 -24.93 18.92
C GLU A 234 7.75 -23.72 19.33
N MET A 235 8.38 -22.58 19.57
CA MET A 235 7.67 -21.34 19.86
C MET A 235 6.76 -20.94 18.70
N ILE A 236 7.23 -21.05 17.45
CA ILE A 236 6.43 -20.72 16.26
C ILE A 236 5.13 -21.52 16.25
N ARG A 237 5.21 -22.84 16.46
CA ARG A 237 4.03 -23.73 16.51
C ARG A 237 3.14 -23.49 17.73
N ARG A 238 3.73 -23.06 18.85
CA ARG A 238 2.99 -22.77 20.08
C ARG A 238 2.20 -21.47 19.96
N VAL A 239 2.79 -20.43 19.38
CA VAL A 239 2.24 -19.07 19.37
C VAL A 239 1.41 -18.78 18.12
N PHE A 240 1.73 -19.38 16.97
CA PHE A 240 1.10 -19.04 15.68
C PHE A 240 0.49 -20.28 15.00
N ASP A 241 -0.58 -20.10 14.22
CA ASP A 241 -1.34 -21.18 13.60
C ASP A 241 -1.16 -21.25 12.08
N PHE A 242 -0.24 -22.09 11.61
CA PHE A 242 0.00 -22.28 10.17
C PHE A 242 -0.80 -23.44 9.57
N ARG A 243 -1.76 -24.00 10.30
CA ARG A 243 -2.58 -25.11 9.79
C ARG A 243 -3.56 -24.59 8.72
N PRO A 244 -3.85 -25.38 7.68
CA PRO A 244 -4.87 -25.03 6.71
C PRO A 244 -6.27 -25.04 7.36
N ASP A 245 -7.18 -24.16 6.90
CA ASP A 245 -8.59 -24.29 7.25
C ASP A 245 -9.24 -25.30 6.31
N THR A 246 -9.26 -26.55 6.75
CA THR A 246 -9.82 -27.69 6.00
C THR A 246 -11.32 -27.58 5.77
N ARG A 247 -12.05 -26.75 6.54
CA ARG A 247 -13.50 -26.57 6.37
C ARG A 247 -13.84 -25.80 5.10
N TYR A 248 -12.95 -24.91 4.68
CA TYR A 248 -13.11 -24.07 3.49
C TYR A 248 -12.07 -24.37 2.39
N GLY A 249 -11.24 -25.40 2.58
CA GLY A 249 -10.16 -25.75 1.66
C GLY A 249 -9.10 -24.65 1.52
N LEU A 250 -8.96 -23.79 2.52
CA LEU A 250 -8.01 -22.68 2.48
C LEU A 250 -6.61 -23.17 2.90
N PRO A 251 -5.55 -22.78 2.18
CA PRO A 251 -4.19 -23.09 2.59
C PRO A 251 -3.89 -22.45 3.95
N GLY A 252 -2.89 -23.01 4.66
CA GLY A 252 -2.38 -22.38 5.87
C GLY A 252 -1.80 -20.99 5.58
N HIS A 253 -1.68 -20.16 6.62
CA HIS A 253 -1.09 -18.83 6.48
C HIS A 253 0.31 -18.92 5.86
N PRO A 254 0.64 -18.15 4.81
CA PRO A 254 1.89 -18.33 4.10
C PRO A 254 3.10 -17.86 4.91
N ILE A 255 4.22 -18.56 4.72
CA ILE A 255 5.56 -18.12 5.11
C ILE A 255 6.33 -17.84 3.81
N ILE A 256 6.71 -16.59 3.60
CA ILE A 256 7.38 -16.16 2.36
C ILE A 256 8.87 -16.48 2.45
N GLU A 257 9.39 -17.26 1.49
CA GLU A 257 10.82 -17.53 1.38
C GLU A 257 11.49 -16.45 0.52
N LEU A 258 12.48 -15.75 1.06
CA LEU A 258 13.28 -14.74 0.36
C LEU A 258 14.62 -14.50 1.05
N ASP A 259 15.53 -13.73 0.42
CA ASP A 259 16.69 -13.16 1.12
C ASP A 259 16.22 -12.02 2.04
N ILE A 260 16.32 -12.23 3.35
CA ILE A 260 15.80 -11.28 4.36
C ILE A 260 16.47 -9.90 4.32
N GLN A 261 17.63 -9.77 3.65
CA GLN A 261 18.29 -8.48 3.45
C GLN A 261 17.55 -7.58 2.44
N THR A 262 16.67 -8.14 1.62
CA THR A 262 15.77 -7.38 0.74
C THR A 262 14.70 -6.60 1.50
N ILE A 263 14.40 -7.03 2.74
CA ILE A 263 13.48 -6.36 3.64
C ILE A 263 14.23 -5.28 4.42
N LYS A 264 13.82 -4.02 4.23
CA LYS A 264 14.42 -2.82 4.83
C LYS A 264 13.56 -2.29 5.99
N GLY A 265 14.12 -1.38 6.76
CA GLY A 265 13.46 -0.76 7.91
C GLY A 265 13.88 -1.34 9.26
N THR A 266 13.09 -1.04 10.29
CA THR A 266 13.50 -1.27 11.69
C THR A 266 13.49 -2.74 12.09
N ARG A 267 14.62 -3.20 12.64
CA ARG A 267 14.73 -4.51 13.29
C ARG A 267 14.27 -4.39 14.74
N GLY A 268 13.34 -5.24 15.13
CA GLY A 268 12.84 -5.31 16.50
C GLY A 268 13.54 -6.40 17.30
N PRO A 269 13.31 -6.43 18.62
CA PRO A 269 13.89 -7.47 19.45
C PRO A 269 13.23 -8.82 19.14
N ALA A 270 13.97 -9.92 19.34
CA ALA A 270 13.51 -11.26 18.97
C ALA A 270 12.25 -11.69 19.75
N ILE A 271 11.46 -12.58 19.14
CA ILE A 271 10.42 -13.30 19.85
C ILE A 271 11.06 -14.51 20.51
N SER A 272 11.10 -14.45 21.83
CA SER A 272 11.75 -15.42 22.71
C SER A 272 11.22 -16.83 22.49
N ALA A 273 12.10 -17.84 22.56
CA ALA A 273 11.72 -19.25 22.52
C ALA A 273 10.70 -19.63 23.61
N ASN A 274 10.55 -18.82 24.65
CA ASN A 274 9.58 -18.99 25.74
C ASN A 274 8.29 -18.17 25.56
N ALA A 275 8.06 -17.55 24.40
CA ALA A 275 6.84 -16.77 24.17
C ALA A 275 5.58 -17.65 24.20
N TYR A 276 4.46 -17.07 24.68
CA TYR A 276 3.19 -17.77 24.87
C TYR A 276 1.98 -16.82 24.87
N LEU A 277 0.79 -17.41 24.72
CA LEU A 277 -0.48 -16.70 24.73
C LEU A 277 -1.25 -17.02 26.02
N THR A 278 -1.84 -16.00 26.64
CA THR A 278 -2.74 -16.17 27.78
C THR A 278 -4.08 -15.49 27.54
N GLN A 279 -5.09 -15.95 28.26
CA GLN A 279 -6.36 -15.25 28.40
C GLN A 279 -6.78 -15.23 29.86
N ASP A 280 -7.04 -14.04 30.37
CA ASP A 280 -7.61 -13.87 31.70
C ASP A 280 -9.07 -14.33 31.67
N VAL A 281 -9.42 -15.31 32.52
CA VAL A 281 -10.76 -15.90 32.53
C VAL A 281 -11.84 -14.99 33.08
N ASN A 282 -11.47 -14.00 33.92
CA ASN A 282 -12.43 -13.09 34.54
C ASN A 282 -12.81 -11.95 33.60
N THR A 283 -11.85 -11.49 32.79
CA THR A 283 -12.04 -10.36 31.88
C THR A 283 -12.21 -10.77 30.42
N GLY A 284 -11.83 -12.00 30.07
CA GLY A 284 -11.78 -12.47 28.69
C GLY A 284 -10.63 -11.88 27.86
N MET A 285 -9.81 -10.97 28.43
CA MET A 285 -8.72 -10.31 27.72
C MET A 285 -7.59 -11.29 27.39
N ARG A 286 -7.08 -11.20 26.15
CA ARG A 286 -5.97 -12.01 25.65
C ARG A 286 -4.66 -11.23 25.69
N TYR A 287 -3.57 -11.95 25.90
CA TYR A 287 -2.24 -11.37 25.95
C TYR A 287 -1.22 -12.18 25.17
N PHE A 288 -0.32 -11.45 24.53
CA PHE A 288 0.93 -11.99 23.99
C PHE A 288 2.06 -11.75 24.99
N ASN A 289 2.71 -12.82 25.43
CA ASN A 289 3.80 -12.78 26.39
C ASN A 289 5.10 -13.07 25.66
N ASN A 290 6.02 -12.10 25.60
CA ASN A 290 7.35 -12.28 25.03
C ASN A 290 8.43 -12.03 26.10
N PRO A 291 8.66 -12.96 27.04
CA PRO A 291 9.63 -12.77 28.11
C PRO A 291 11.05 -12.69 27.54
N GLN A 292 11.72 -11.56 27.77
CA GLN A 292 13.13 -11.35 27.42
C GLN A 292 13.94 -11.14 28.70
N ASN A 293 15.01 -11.91 28.89
CA ASN A 293 15.94 -11.77 30.02
C ASN A 293 15.23 -11.70 31.40
N GLY A 294 14.15 -12.47 31.60
CA GLY A 294 13.40 -12.50 32.85
C GLY A 294 12.47 -11.30 33.11
N ARG A 295 12.34 -10.35 32.17
CA ARG A 295 11.34 -9.27 32.22
C ARG A 295 10.20 -9.56 31.24
N GLY A 296 8.97 -9.57 31.75
CA GLY A 296 7.78 -9.82 30.94
C GLY A 296 7.49 -8.66 29.98
N ASN A 297 7.52 -8.93 28.68
CA ASN A 297 6.96 -8.03 27.67
C ASN A 297 5.54 -8.50 27.34
N LEU A 298 4.61 -8.13 28.22
CA LEU A 298 3.20 -8.50 28.15
C LEU A 298 2.45 -7.48 27.30
N LYS A 299 1.78 -7.94 26.25
CA LYS A 299 1.01 -7.09 25.33
C LYS A 299 -0.44 -7.52 25.29
N ILE A 300 -1.36 -6.57 25.44
CA ILE A 300 -2.80 -6.85 25.36
C ILE A 300 -3.19 -6.98 23.91
N ILE A 301 -3.92 -8.05 23.58
CA ILE A 301 -4.54 -8.28 22.28
C ILE A 301 -5.98 -7.76 22.37
N PRO A 302 -6.29 -6.59 21.79
CA PRO A 302 -7.55 -5.89 22.08
C PRO A 302 -8.79 -6.56 21.49
N ASN A 303 -8.63 -7.35 20.42
CA ASN A 303 -9.76 -7.89 19.65
C ASN A 303 -9.32 -9.03 18.72
N ASP A 304 -10.30 -9.66 18.08
CA ASP A 304 -10.08 -10.75 17.12
C ASP A 304 -9.41 -10.32 15.81
N VAL A 305 -9.54 -9.06 15.39
CA VAL A 305 -8.84 -8.54 14.20
C VAL A 305 -7.34 -8.55 14.41
N VAL A 306 -6.85 -8.05 15.56
CA VAL A 306 -5.43 -8.09 15.92
C VAL A 306 -4.98 -9.53 16.15
N PHE A 307 -5.82 -10.35 16.79
CA PHE A 307 -5.52 -11.77 17.01
C PHE A 307 -5.28 -12.51 15.69
N SER A 308 -6.16 -12.30 14.71
CA SER A 308 -6.10 -12.91 13.39
C SER A 308 -5.00 -12.33 12.53
N ARG A 309 -4.74 -11.01 12.62
CA ARG A 309 -3.67 -10.33 11.88
C ARG A 309 -2.31 -10.96 12.16
N TYR A 310 -2.00 -11.24 13.41
CA TYR A 310 -0.75 -11.91 13.80
C TYR A 310 -0.80 -13.43 13.69
N ASN A 311 -1.91 -13.99 13.22
CA ASN A 311 -2.10 -15.43 13.06
C ASN A 311 -1.86 -16.21 14.36
N PHE A 312 -2.35 -15.70 15.49
CA PHE A 312 -2.13 -16.33 16.80
C PHE A 312 -2.86 -17.67 16.93
N HIS A 313 -2.25 -18.61 17.64
CA HIS A 313 -2.75 -19.96 17.80
C HIS A 313 -3.86 -20.05 18.84
N LYS A 314 -5.11 -20.08 18.38
CA LYS A 314 -6.31 -20.10 19.23
C LYS A 314 -6.34 -21.25 20.25
N ASP A 315 -5.90 -22.46 19.86
CA ASP A 315 -5.97 -23.63 20.75
C ASP A 315 -4.87 -23.63 21.82
N ASN A 316 -3.85 -22.78 21.69
CA ASN A 316 -2.71 -22.71 22.62
C ASN A 316 -2.80 -21.51 23.57
N VAL A 317 -3.98 -20.87 23.65
CA VAL A 317 -4.22 -19.77 24.57
C VAL A 317 -4.45 -20.31 25.98
N GLN A 318 -3.48 -20.10 26.86
CA GLN A 318 -3.53 -20.57 28.25
C GLN A 318 -4.52 -19.74 29.07
N LYS A 319 -5.50 -20.41 29.69
CA LYS A 319 -6.46 -19.76 30.59
C LYS A 319 -5.80 -19.50 31.94
N VAL A 320 -5.79 -18.24 32.39
CA VAL A 320 -5.20 -17.83 33.66
C VAL A 320 -6.18 -17.01 34.48
N THR A 321 -6.12 -17.13 35.81
CA THR A 321 -6.88 -16.30 36.75
C THR A 321 -6.00 -15.17 37.26
N GLY A 322 -6.35 -13.93 36.93
CA GLY A 322 -5.64 -12.75 37.43
C GLY A 322 -4.21 -12.64 36.92
N THR A 323 -4.04 -12.04 35.73
CA THR A 323 -2.77 -11.38 35.42
C THR A 323 -2.62 -10.17 36.36
N ASN A 324 -2.19 -10.43 37.60
CA ASN A 324 -1.95 -9.45 38.67
C ASN A 324 -0.77 -8.53 38.32
N ASN A 325 -0.90 -7.78 37.23
CA ASN A 325 -0.06 -6.62 36.97
C ASN A 325 -0.89 -5.40 37.33
N SER A 326 -0.58 -4.79 38.47
CA SER A 326 -1.25 -3.59 38.98
C SER A 326 -1.27 -2.45 37.95
N ARG A 327 -0.28 -2.36 37.05
CA ARG A 327 -0.26 -1.39 35.93
C ARG A 327 -1.32 -1.62 34.85
N LEU A 328 -1.84 -2.84 34.69
CA LEU A 328 -2.91 -3.13 33.71
C LEU A 328 -4.29 -2.77 34.25
N GLN A 329 -4.46 -2.73 35.57
CA GLN A 329 -5.72 -2.32 36.19
C GLN A 329 -5.95 -0.80 36.10
N GLU A 330 -4.91 0.01 35.94
CA GLU A 330 -5.00 1.46 35.71
C GLU A 330 -5.54 1.82 34.32
N LEU A 331 -5.44 0.91 33.33
CA LEU A 331 -6.04 1.08 32.00
C LEU A 331 -7.58 0.89 32.01
N LYS A 332 -8.19 0.52 33.14
CA LYS A 332 -9.66 0.41 33.30
C LYS A 332 -10.42 1.72 33.09
N ILE A 333 -9.75 2.88 33.08
CA ILE A 333 -10.44 4.18 33.14
C ILE A 333 -10.55 4.88 31.77
N THR A 334 -10.09 4.27 30.66
CA THR A 334 -10.03 5.04 29.39
C THR A 334 -10.37 4.29 28.10
N TYR A 335 -11.04 3.13 28.17
CA TYR A 335 -11.60 2.49 26.98
C TYR A 335 -13.02 1.98 27.22
#